data_AF-A0A7J8B578-F1
#
_entry.id   AF-A0A7J8B578-F1
#
_cell.length_a   1.000
_cell.length_b   1.000
_cell.length_c   1.000
_cell.angle_alpha   90.00
_cell.angle_beta   90.00
_cell.angle_gamma   90.00
#
_symmetry.space_group_name_H-M   'P 1'
#
loop_
_entity.id
_entity.type
_entity.pdbx_description
1 polymer ?
#
loop_
_entity_poly.entity_id
_entity_poly.type
_entity_poly.pdbx_seq_one_letter_code
_entity_poly.pdbx_strand_id
1 'polypeptide(L)'
;MKILQKAEDLCRRSFSEDSDGTEEDPQAELAIIHGQMAYILQLQGRTEEALQLYNQIIKLKPTDVGLLAVIANNIITINKDQNVFDSKKKVKLTNAEGVEFKLSKKQLQAIEFNKALLAMYTNQAEQCRKISSSLQSQSPERLLPVLIQAAQFCREKQHIKAIELLQEFADQHPENAAEIKLTMAQLKISQGNISKACLILRSIEELKHKPGMVSALVTMYSHEEDIDSAIEVFTQAIQWYQNHQPKSPAHLSLIREAANFKLKYGRKKEAISDLEQLWKQNPKDIHTLAQLISAYSLVDPEKAKALSKHLPSSDSMSLKVDVEALENSPGATYIRKKGGKVTGDSQPKEQGQGDLKKKKKKKKGKLPKNYDPKVTPDPERWLPMRERSYYRGRKKGKKKDQIGKGTQGATAGASSELDASKTVSSPPTSPRPGSAATASASTSNIIPPRHQKPAGAPATKKKQQQKKKKGGKGGW
;
A
#
# COMPACT_ATOMS: atom_id res chain seq x y z
N MET A 1 -22.32 -8.11 -13.11
CA MET A 1 -23.20 -6.94 -12.85
C MET A 1 -24.49 -6.95 -13.66
N LYS A 2 -24.48 -6.84 -15.00
CA LYS A 2 -25.72 -6.77 -15.81
C LYS A 2 -26.74 -7.91 -15.56
N ILE A 3 -26.25 -9.14 -15.38
CA ILE A 3 -27.12 -10.30 -15.10
C ILE A 3 -27.77 -10.19 -13.71
N LEU A 4 -27.02 -9.78 -12.69
CA LEU A 4 -27.55 -9.61 -11.34
C LEU A 4 -28.56 -8.45 -11.25
N GLN A 5 -28.36 -7.37 -12.00
CA GLN A 5 -29.34 -6.28 -12.11
C GLN A 5 -30.64 -6.76 -12.74
N LYS A 6 -30.55 -7.59 -13.79
CA LYS A 6 -31.75 -8.24 -14.37
C LYS A 6 -32.42 -9.19 -13.37
N ALA A 7 -31.65 -9.94 -12.59
CA ALA A 7 -32.19 -10.82 -11.56
C ALA A 7 -32.88 -10.03 -10.45
N GLU A 8 -32.32 -8.88 -10.03
CA GLU A 8 -32.95 -7.95 -9.08
C GLU A 8 -34.27 -7.42 -9.63
N ASP A 9 -34.31 -6.99 -10.89
CA ASP A 9 -35.52 -6.49 -11.55
C ASP A 9 -36.60 -7.58 -11.66
N LEU A 10 -36.21 -8.82 -12.00
CA LEU A 10 -37.13 -9.96 -12.09
C LEU A 10 -37.68 -10.33 -10.72
N CYS A 11 -36.82 -10.39 -9.70
CA CYS A 11 -37.22 -10.65 -8.31
C CYS A 11 -38.23 -9.60 -7.82
N ARG A 12 -37.99 -8.31 -8.09
CA ARG A 12 -38.95 -7.26 -7.74
C ARG A 12 -40.28 -7.40 -8.46
N ARG A 13 -40.27 -7.84 -9.73
CA ARG A 13 -41.49 -8.02 -10.52
C ARG A 13 -42.32 -9.20 -10.03
N SER A 14 -41.69 -10.34 -9.74
CA SER A 14 -42.42 -11.53 -9.23
C SER A 14 -43.17 -11.20 -7.94
N PHE A 15 -42.52 -10.50 -7.00
CA PHE A 15 -43.18 -10.06 -5.76
C PHE A 15 -44.27 -8.98 -5.97
N SER A 16 -44.26 -8.26 -7.09
CA SER A 16 -45.32 -7.29 -7.41
C SER A 16 -46.51 -7.89 -8.14
N GLU A 17 -46.32 -9.06 -8.78
CA GLU A 17 -47.34 -9.77 -9.56
C GLU A 17 -48.06 -10.84 -8.73
N ASP A 18 -47.41 -11.39 -7.70
CA ASP A 18 -48.02 -12.34 -6.75
C ASP A 18 -48.87 -11.61 -5.69
N SER A 19 -50.17 -11.49 -5.94
CA SER A 19 -51.15 -10.89 -5.01
C SER A 19 -51.60 -11.82 -3.88
N ASP A 20 -51.34 -13.12 -3.98
CA ASP A 20 -51.63 -14.14 -2.95
C ASP A 20 -50.35 -14.46 -2.19
N GLY A 21 -50.01 -13.57 -1.27
CA GLY A 21 -48.71 -13.54 -0.58
C GLY A 21 -48.34 -14.84 0.12
N THR A 22 -47.29 -15.48 -0.36
CA THR A 22 -46.43 -16.31 0.50
C THR A 22 -45.73 -15.40 1.51
N GLU A 23 -45.54 -15.90 2.74
CA GLU A 23 -44.89 -15.21 3.86
C GLU A 23 -43.38 -14.92 3.66
N GLU A 24 -42.88 -14.97 2.42
CA GLU A 24 -41.47 -14.77 2.10
C GLU A 24 -41.18 -13.26 1.98
N ASP A 25 -40.31 -12.74 2.86
CA ASP A 25 -39.90 -11.34 2.86
C ASP A 25 -39.13 -11.02 1.57
N PRO A 26 -39.65 -10.14 0.67
CA PRO A 26 -38.96 -9.77 -0.56
C PRO A 26 -37.54 -9.23 -0.32
N GLN A 27 -37.30 -8.66 0.86
CA GLN A 27 -35.98 -8.17 1.24
C GLN A 27 -34.97 -9.30 1.50
N ALA A 28 -35.42 -10.47 1.95
CA ALA A 28 -34.55 -11.62 2.18
C ALA A 28 -34.01 -12.20 0.86
N GLU A 29 -34.86 -12.32 -0.16
CA GLU A 29 -34.46 -12.78 -1.49
C GLU A 29 -33.55 -11.76 -2.19
N LEU A 30 -33.90 -10.47 -2.12
CA LEU A 30 -33.05 -9.40 -2.66
C LEU A 30 -31.69 -9.31 -1.95
N ALA A 31 -31.62 -9.64 -0.65
CA ALA A 31 -30.37 -9.60 0.10
C ALA A 31 -29.32 -10.58 -0.44
N ILE A 32 -29.71 -11.74 -0.97
CA ILE A 32 -28.80 -12.70 -1.59
C ILE A 32 -28.21 -12.09 -2.89
N ILE A 33 -29.06 -11.52 -3.73
CA ILE A 33 -28.66 -10.88 -5.00
C ILE A 33 -27.73 -9.69 -4.72
N HIS A 34 -28.10 -8.81 -3.77
CA HIS A 34 -27.27 -7.68 -3.36
C HIS A 34 -25.95 -8.12 -2.75
N GLY A 35 -25.93 -9.23 -2.01
CA GLY A 35 -24.69 -9.83 -1.46
C GLY A 35 -23.72 -10.24 -2.57
N GLN A 36 -24.23 -10.88 -3.63
CA GLN A 36 -23.43 -11.25 -4.80
C GLN A 36 -22.95 -10.01 -5.58
N MET A 37 -23.81 -8.99 -5.74
CA MET A 37 -23.44 -7.73 -6.39
C MET A 37 -22.32 -7.01 -5.63
N ALA A 38 -22.43 -6.96 -4.30
CA ALA A 38 -21.41 -6.38 -3.44
C ALA A 38 -20.07 -7.12 -3.56
N TYR A 39 -20.10 -8.46 -3.68
CA TYR A 39 -18.89 -9.25 -3.91
C TYR A 39 -18.22 -8.93 -5.25
N ILE A 40 -18.99 -8.78 -6.33
CA ILE A 40 -18.44 -8.37 -7.63
C ILE A 40 -17.85 -6.96 -7.55
N LEU A 41 -18.53 -6.01 -6.90
CA LEU A 41 -18.01 -4.66 -6.70
C LEU A 41 -16.69 -4.67 -5.93
N GLN A 42 -16.57 -5.52 -4.91
CA GLN A 42 -15.34 -5.71 -4.16
C GLN A 42 -14.21 -6.24 -5.06
N LEU A 43 -14.48 -7.24 -5.92
CA LEU A 43 -13.49 -7.77 -6.87
C LEU A 43 -13.05 -6.73 -7.92
N GLN A 44 -13.92 -5.76 -8.24
CA GLN A 44 -13.60 -4.62 -9.12
C GLN A 44 -12.80 -3.51 -8.42
N GLY A 45 -12.49 -3.64 -7.13
CA GLY A 45 -11.82 -2.61 -6.34
C GLY A 45 -12.74 -1.48 -5.85
N ARG A 46 -14.06 -1.55 -6.10
CA ARG A 46 -15.07 -0.59 -5.61
C ARG A 46 -15.50 -0.96 -4.19
N THR A 47 -14.55 -0.92 -3.26
CA THR A 47 -14.70 -1.41 -1.89
C THR A 47 -15.72 -0.62 -1.05
N GLU A 48 -15.81 0.69 -1.25
CA GLU A 48 -16.75 1.55 -0.50
C GLU A 48 -18.21 1.20 -0.81
N GLU A 49 -18.56 1.04 -2.09
CA GLU A 49 -19.91 0.66 -2.52
C GLU A 49 -20.26 -0.75 -2.07
N ALA A 50 -19.31 -1.69 -2.19
CA ALA A 50 -19.48 -3.04 -1.66
C ALA A 50 -19.78 -3.03 -0.16
N LEU A 51 -19.01 -2.25 0.62
CA LEU A 51 -19.18 -2.13 2.06
C LEU A 51 -20.52 -1.49 2.44
N GLN A 52 -21.02 -0.53 1.66
CA GLN A 52 -22.35 0.05 1.85
C GLN A 52 -23.44 -1.01 1.69
N LEU A 53 -23.41 -1.78 0.59
CA LEU A 53 -24.39 -2.85 0.35
C LEU A 53 -24.32 -3.95 1.41
N TYR A 54 -23.12 -4.42 1.78
CA TYR A 54 -22.97 -5.41 2.84
C TYR A 54 -23.56 -4.93 4.18
N ASN A 55 -23.34 -3.66 4.53
CA ASN A 55 -23.91 -3.10 5.76
C ASN A 55 -25.43 -2.90 5.67
N GLN A 56 -25.98 -2.59 4.49
CA GLN A 56 -27.44 -2.55 4.29
C GLN A 56 -28.05 -3.93 4.55
N ILE A 57 -27.47 -4.99 3.99
CA ILE A 57 -27.96 -6.36 4.20
C ILE A 57 -27.91 -6.75 5.68
N ILE A 58 -26.81 -6.45 6.39
CA ILE A 58 -26.72 -6.76 7.84
C ILE A 58 -27.79 -6.00 8.64
N LYS A 59 -28.16 -4.78 8.24
CA LYS A 59 -29.20 -4.00 8.92
C LYS A 59 -30.60 -4.61 8.77
N LEU A 60 -30.86 -5.31 7.67
CA LEU A 60 -32.10 -6.03 7.43
C LEU A 60 -32.25 -7.25 8.36
N LYS A 61 -31.16 -7.68 9.02
CA LYS A 61 -31.14 -8.86 9.91
C LYS A 61 -31.77 -10.11 9.27
N PRO A 62 -31.28 -10.54 8.08
CA PRO A 62 -31.79 -11.74 7.44
C PRO A 62 -31.68 -12.96 8.38
N THR A 63 -32.66 -13.84 8.30
CA THR A 63 -32.71 -15.09 9.09
C THR A 63 -31.67 -16.10 8.63
N ASP A 64 -31.18 -15.98 7.38
CA ASP A 64 -30.15 -16.86 6.85
C ASP A 64 -28.76 -16.60 7.46
N VAL A 65 -28.39 -17.47 8.40
CA VAL A 65 -27.06 -17.49 9.02
C VAL A 65 -25.93 -17.70 8.00
N GLY A 66 -26.17 -18.39 6.88
CA GLY A 66 -25.19 -18.60 5.82
C GLY A 66 -24.84 -17.30 5.11
N LEU A 67 -25.86 -16.58 4.63
CA LEU A 67 -25.70 -15.24 4.06
C LEU A 67 -25.00 -14.27 5.02
N LEU A 68 -25.43 -14.23 6.28
CA LEU A 68 -24.81 -13.38 7.30
C LEU A 68 -23.31 -13.69 7.49
N ALA A 69 -22.93 -14.97 7.55
CA ALA A 69 -21.54 -15.39 7.69
C ALA A 69 -20.70 -14.99 6.47
N VAL A 70 -21.22 -15.16 5.25
CA VAL A 70 -20.52 -14.78 4.01
C VAL A 70 -20.30 -13.27 3.95
N ILE A 71 -21.33 -12.48 4.23
CA ILE A 71 -21.24 -11.02 4.22
C ILE A 71 -20.28 -10.53 5.31
N ALA A 72 -20.38 -11.07 6.53
CA ALA A 72 -19.47 -10.76 7.62
C ALA A 72 -18.02 -11.05 7.25
N ASN A 73 -17.75 -12.20 6.63
CA ASN A 73 -16.42 -12.56 6.15
C ASN A 73 -15.89 -11.58 5.10
N ASN A 74 -16.73 -11.20 4.12
CA ASN A 74 -16.32 -10.26 3.09
C ASN A 74 -16.01 -8.87 3.68
N ILE A 75 -16.80 -8.39 4.65
CA ILE A 75 -16.49 -7.14 5.37
C ILE A 75 -15.13 -7.23 6.07
N ILE A 76 -14.82 -8.35 6.73
CA ILE A 76 -13.52 -8.56 7.39
C ILE A 76 -12.37 -8.42 6.37
N THR A 77 -12.52 -8.97 5.16
CA THR A 77 -11.50 -8.87 4.10
C THR A 77 -11.33 -7.46 3.54
N ILE A 78 -12.37 -6.62 3.56
CA ILE A 78 -12.28 -5.21 3.18
C ILE A 78 -11.56 -4.42 4.28
N ASN A 79 -11.93 -4.66 5.54
CA ASN A 79 -11.39 -3.96 6.70
C ASN A 79 -9.89 -4.26 6.90
N LYS A 80 -9.43 -5.51 6.68
CA LYS A 80 -8.03 -5.93 6.86
C LYS A 80 -7.49 -5.56 8.26
N ASP A 81 -6.48 -4.70 8.32
CA ASP A 81 -5.84 -4.15 9.52
C ASP A 81 -6.54 -2.89 10.05
N GLN A 82 -7.52 -2.37 9.32
CA GLN A 82 -8.38 -1.25 9.71
C GLN A 82 -9.68 -1.77 10.36
N ASN A 83 -10.36 -0.92 11.14
CA ASN A 83 -11.67 -1.23 11.75
C ASN A 83 -11.73 -2.58 12.48
N VAL A 84 -10.62 -2.97 13.11
CA VAL A 84 -10.42 -4.31 13.71
C VAL A 84 -11.50 -4.68 14.73
N PHE A 85 -12.02 -3.70 15.47
CA PHE A 85 -13.13 -3.92 16.42
C PHE A 85 -14.43 -4.34 15.73
N ASP A 86 -14.77 -3.71 14.60
CA ASP A 86 -15.92 -4.12 13.80
C ASP A 86 -15.70 -5.52 13.24
N SER A 87 -14.53 -5.79 12.66
CA SER A 87 -14.15 -7.12 12.17
C SER A 87 -14.29 -8.19 13.27
N LYS A 88 -13.84 -7.91 14.51
CA LYS A 88 -14.00 -8.82 15.66
C LYS A 88 -15.48 -9.07 16.03
N LYS A 89 -16.35 -8.06 15.87
CA LYS A 89 -17.80 -8.24 16.03
C LYS A 89 -18.37 -9.12 14.92
N LYS A 90 -17.95 -8.93 13.67
CA LYS A 90 -18.38 -9.72 12.50
C LYS A 90 -17.95 -11.19 12.60
N VAL A 91 -16.80 -11.51 13.20
CA VAL A 91 -16.38 -12.90 13.44
C VAL A 91 -17.44 -13.72 14.17
N LYS A 92 -18.21 -13.11 15.08
CA LYS A 92 -19.29 -13.83 15.79
C LYS A 92 -20.34 -14.38 14.84
N LEU A 93 -20.66 -13.67 13.76
CA LEU A 93 -21.61 -14.12 12.73
C LEU A 93 -21.04 -15.31 11.93
N THR A 94 -19.72 -15.36 11.74
CA THR A 94 -19.05 -16.48 11.08
C THR A 94 -18.89 -17.73 11.95
N ASN A 95 -19.17 -17.62 13.26
CA ASN A 95 -19.16 -18.70 14.24
C ASN A 95 -20.57 -19.07 14.71
N ALA A 96 -21.62 -18.52 14.09
CA ALA A 96 -22.98 -18.81 14.48
C ALA A 96 -23.30 -20.30 14.27
N GLU A 97 -24.11 -20.86 15.17
CA GLU A 97 -24.58 -22.24 15.07
C GLU A 97 -25.34 -22.44 13.75
N GLY A 98 -25.09 -23.57 13.08
CA GLY A 98 -25.72 -23.90 11.80
C GLY A 98 -25.00 -23.37 10.55
N VAL A 99 -24.00 -22.48 10.68
CA VAL A 99 -23.21 -21.99 9.53
C VAL A 99 -22.48 -23.13 8.83
N GLU A 100 -21.97 -24.09 9.60
CA GLU A 100 -21.24 -25.26 9.08
C GLU A 100 -22.07 -26.17 8.16
N PHE A 101 -23.40 -26.20 8.34
CA PHE A 101 -24.30 -26.98 7.49
C PHE A 101 -24.78 -26.21 6.25
N LYS A 102 -24.69 -24.87 6.28
CA LYS A 102 -25.12 -24.02 5.15
C LYS A 102 -24.01 -23.68 4.17
N LEU A 103 -22.75 -23.75 4.59
CA LEU A 103 -21.60 -23.38 3.77
C LEU A 103 -20.81 -24.61 3.32
N SER A 104 -20.28 -24.53 2.10
CA SER A 104 -19.37 -25.56 1.58
C SER A 104 -18.07 -25.60 2.37
N LYS A 105 -17.41 -26.76 2.38
CA LYS A 105 -16.08 -26.93 2.99
C LYS A 105 -15.06 -25.88 2.54
N LYS A 106 -15.09 -25.50 1.25
CA LYS A 106 -14.21 -24.46 0.68
C LYS A 106 -14.51 -23.07 1.26
N GLN A 107 -15.79 -22.72 1.45
CA GLN A 107 -16.20 -21.45 2.07
C GLN A 107 -15.82 -21.41 3.55
N LEU A 108 -16.03 -22.51 4.29
CA LEU A 108 -15.61 -22.61 5.69
C LEU A 108 -14.10 -22.46 5.85
N GLN A 109 -13.32 -23.11 4.98
CA GLN A 109 -11.86 -22.93 4.97
C GLN A 109 -11.44 -21.49 4.66
N ALA A 110 -12.12 -20.80 3.74
CA ALA A 110 -11.85 -19.39 3.45
C ALA A 110 -12.16 -18.48 4.66
N ILE A 111 -13.25 -18.76 5.38
CA ILE A 111 -13.60 -18.07 6.63
C ILE A 111 -12.52 -18.29 7.70
N GLU A 112 -12.11 -19.53 7.92
CA GLU A 112 -11.05 -19.84 8.90
C GLU A 112 -9.71 -19.19 8.53
N PHE A 113 -9.36 -19.16 7.24
CA PHE A 113 -8.17 -18.46 6.76
C PHE A 113 -8.22 -16.96 7.07
N ASN A 114 -9.36 -16.31 6.80
CA ASN A 114 -9.55 -14.90 7.10
C ASN A 114 -9.56 -14.64 8.62
N LYS A 115 -10.04 -15.57 9.45
CA LYS A 115 -9.92 -15.50 10.92
C LYS A 115 -8.46 -15.57 11.36
N ALA A 116 -7.64 -16.41 10.76
CA ALA A 116 -6.20 -16.47 11.04
C ALA A 116 -5.51 -15.14 10.70
N LEU A 117 -5.80 -14.56 9.53
CA LEU A 117 -5.29 -13.24 9.15
C LEU A 117 -5.75 -12.13 10.09
N LEU A 118 -7.02 -12.14 10.51
CA LEU A 118 -7.52 -11.18 11.49
C LEU A 118 -6.84 -11.35 12.86
N ALA A 119 -6.61 -12.58 13.31
CA ALA A 119 -5.85 -12.86 14.53
C ALA A 119 -4.43 -12.27 14.42
N MET A 120 -3.77 -12.43 13.27
CA MET A 120 -2.47 -11.80 12.98
C MET A 120 -2.54 -10.26 13.03
N TYR A 121 -3.55 -9.63 12.42
CA TYR A 121 -3.71 -8.17 12.46
C TYR A 121 -4.01 -7.63 13.87
N THR A 122 -4.75 -8.39 14.67
CA THR A 122 -5.09 -8.05 16.06
C THR A 122 -3.99 -8.37 17.08
N ASN A 123 -2.81 -8.83 16.62
CA ASN A 123 -1.68 -9.25 17.44
C ASN A 123 -1.99 -10.45 18.38
N GLN A 124 -2.93 -11.31 18.00
CA GLN A 124 -3.27 -12.56 18.71
C GLN A 124 -2.47 -13.72 18.12
N ALA A 125 -1.15 -13.71 18.38
CA ALA A 125 -0.17 -14.63 17.82
C ALA A 125 -0.50 -16.12 18.02
N GLU A 126 -0.85 -16.50 19.25
CA GLU A 126 -1.14 -17.89 19.61
C GLU A 126 -2.39 -18.42 18.90
N GLN A 127 -3.44 -17.60 18.82
CA GLN A 127 -4.64 -17.93 18.09
C GLN A 127 -4.38 -18.07 16.58
N CYS A 128 -3.59 -17.16 15.99
CA CYS A 128 -3.19 -17.25 14.59
C CYS A 128 -2.45 -18.57 14.30
N ARG A 129 -1.48 -18.95 15.15
CA ARG A 129 -0.76 -20.23 15.03
C ARG A 129 -1.71 -21.42 15.15
N LYS A 130 -2.58 -21.44 16.17
CA LYS A 130 -3.53 -22.53 16.39
C LYS A 130 -4.45 -22.76 15.19
N ILE A 131 -5.04 -21.69 14.65
CA ILE A 131 -5.92 -21.77 13.48
C ILE A 131 -5.12 -22.25 12.25
N SER A 132 -3.94 -21.68 12.01
CA SER A 132 -3.10 -22.06 10.86
C SER A 132 -2.64 -23.52 10.92
N SER A 133 -2.26 -24.02 12.11
CA SER A 133 -1.91 -25.44 12.30
C SER A 133 -3.10 -26.36 12.10
N SER A 134 -4.31 -25.96 12.53
CA SER A 134 -5.53 -26.73 12.27
C SER A 134 -5.89 -26.74 10.77
N LEU A 135 -5.68 -25.62 10.06
CA LEU A 135 -5.86 -25.57 8.61
C LEU A 135 -4.84 -26.45 7.87
N GLN A 136 -3.60 -26.48 8.34
CA GLN A 136 -2.56 -27.35 7.77
C GLN A 136 -2.87 -28.83 8.01
N SER A 137 -3.32 -29.21 9.21
CA SER A 137 -3.65 -30.62 9.50
C SER A 137 -4.84 -31.14 8.67
N GLN A 138 -5.76 -30.25 8.30
CA GLN A 138 -6.88 -30.59 7.40
C GLN A 138 -6.47 -30.65 5.93
N SER A 139 -5.37 -30.00 5.54
CA SER A 139 -4.90 -29.92 4.15
C SER A 139 -3.38 -29.75 4.10
N PRO A 140 -2.60 -30.85 4.29
CA PRO A 140 -1.15 -30.79 4.45
C PRO A 140 -0.40 -30.24 3.23
N GLU A 141 -0.95 -30.39 2.03
CA GLU A 141 -0.32 -29.93 0.77
C GLU A 141 -0.53 -28.43 0.53
N ARG A 142 -1.41 -27.77 1.29
CA ARG A 142 -1.78 -26.39 1.03
C ARG A 142 -0.71 -25.44 1.57
N LEU A 143 -0.18 -24.58 0.69
CA LEU A 143 0.87 -23.62 1.04
C LEU A 143 0.40 -22.47 1.95
N LEU A 144 -0.85 -22.03 1.79
CA LEU A 144 -1.40 -20.83 2.43
C LEU A 144 -1.29 -20.77 3.96
N PRO A 145 -1.61 -21.82 4.74
CA PRO A 145 -1.47 -21.78 6.20
C PRO A 145 0.00 -21.68 6.66
N VAL A 146 0.93 -22.34 5.96
CA VAL A 146 2.38 -22.22 6.20
C VAL A 146 2.85 -20.78 5.99
N LEU A 147 2.39 -20.12 4.92
CA LEU A 147 2.72 -18.71 4.67
C LEU A 147 2.21 -17.79 5.78
N ILE A 148 1.02 -18.03 6.34
CA ILE A 148 0.52 -17.27 7.50
C ILE A 148 1.42 -17.49 8.72
N GLN A 149 1.81 -18.73 9.01
CA GLN A 149 2.71 -19.03 10.14
C GLN A 149 4.07 -18.34 9.96
N ALA A 150 4.65 -18.39 8.76
CA ALA A 150 5.89 -17.69 8.43
C ALA A 150 5.73 -16.16 8.57
N ALA A 151 4.62 -15.59 8.10
CA ALA A 151 4.31 -14.17 8.26
C ALA A 151 4.17 -13.77 9.74
N GLN A 152 3.53 -14.62 10.56
CA GLN A 152 3.42 -14.41 12.00
C GLN A 152 4.80 -14.42 12.67
N PHE A 153 5.68 -15.37 12.33
CA PHE A 153 7.07 -15.37 12.82
C PHE A 153 7.84 -14.11 12.40
N CYS A 154 7.61 -13.61 11.19
CA CYS A 154 8.21 -12.36 10.73
C CYS A 154 7.73 -11.14 11.55
N ARG A 155 6.45 -11.08 11.92
CA ARG A 155 5.92 -10.02 12.81
C ARG A 155 6.53 -10.09 14.22
N GLU A 156 6.83 -11.30 14.70
CA GLU A 156 7.53 -11.54 15.96
C GLU A 156 9.05 -11.32 15.88
N LYS A 157 9.57 -10.85 14.72
CA LYS A 157 11.01 -10.70 14.42
C LYS A 157 11.80 -12.01 14.46
N GLN A 158 11.12 -13.16 14.42
CA GLN A 158 11.73 -14.50 14.40
C GLN A 158 11.96 -14.95 12.96
N HIS A 159 12.75 -14.19 12.21
CA HIS A 159 12.96 -14.42 10.78
C HIS A 159 13.65 -15.75 10.44
N ILE A 160 14.52 -16.25 11.33
CA ILE A 160 15.24 -17.52 11.13
C ILE A 160 14.24 -18.67 11.12
N LYS A 161 13.38 -18.76 12.13
CA LYS A 161 12.32 -19.77 12.22
C LYS A 161 11.33 -19.71 11.07
N ALA A 162 11.00 -18.50 10.59
CA ALA A 162 10.15 -18.34 9.42
C ALA A 162 10.76 -18.99 8.17
N ILE A 163 12.07 -18.85 7.99
CA ILE A 163 12.79 -19.44 6.85
C ILE A 163 12.95 -20.94 7.02
N GLU A 164 13.25 -21.42 8.23
CA GLU A 164 13.34 -22.86 8.54
C GLU A 164 12.01 -23.56 8.25
N LEU A 165 10.88 -22.98 8.71
CA LEU A 165 9.55 -23.51 8.43
C LEU A 165 9.26 -23.59 6.92
N LEU A 166 9.61 -22.53 6.18
CA LEU A 166 9.43 -22.50 4.73
C LEU A 166 10.32 -23.54 4.03
N GLN A 167 11.58 -23.66 4.44
CA GLN A 167 12.52 -24.61 3.86
C GLN A 167 12.06 -26.06 4.11
N GLU A 168 11.68 -26.39 5.34
CA GLU A 168 11.17 -27.71 5.71
C GLU A 168 9.93 -28.07 4.89
N PHE A 169 9.02 -27.12 4.68
CA PHE A 169 7.85 -27.34 3.85
C PHE A 169 8.20 -27.51 2.36
N ALA A 170 9.18 -26.77 1.84
CA ALA A 170 9.65 -26.92 0.47
C ALA A 170 10.33 -28.27 0.21
N ASP A 171 11.05 -28.80 1.21
CA ASP A 171 11.72 -30.10 1.13
C ASP A 171 10.71 -31.25 1.14
N GLN A 172 9.60 -31.09 1.88
CA GLN A 172 8.49 -32.06 1.92
C GLN A 172 7.56 -31.99 0.69
N HIS A 173 7.44 -30.81 0.08
CA HIS A 173 6.52 -30.53 -1.03
C HIS A 173 7.24 -29.86 -2.22
N PRO A 174 7.98 -30.65 -3.04
CA PRO A 174 8.73 -30.13 -4.18
C PRO A 174 7.89 -29.33 -5.18
N GLU A 175 6.60 -29.66 -5.33
CA GLU A 175 5.64 -28.96 -6.20
C GLU A 175 5.44 -27.49 -5.82
N ASN A 176 5.55 -27.17 -4.52
CA ASN A 176 5.41 -25.81 -4.01
C ASN A 176 6.78 -25.11 -3.83
N ALA A 177 7.89 -25.82 -4.05
CA ALA A 177 9.23 -25.34 -3.72
C ALA A 177 9.60 -24.04 -4.46
N ALA A 178 9.16 -23.87 -5.71
CA ALA A 178 9.41 -22.64 -6.47
C ALA A 178 8.74 -21.41 -5.82
N GLU A 179 7.45 -21.51 -5.45
CA GLU A 179 6.70 -20.43 -4.79
C GLU A 179 7.26 -20.11 -3.40
N ILE A 180 7.70 -21.14 -2.67
CA ILE A 180 8.31 -20.98 -1.35
C ILE A 180 9.67 -20.29 -1.47
N LYS A 181 10.53 -20.69 -2.41
CA LYS A 181 11.82 -20.05 -2.66
C LYS A 181 11.65 -18.58 -3.07
N LEU A 182 10.63 -18.25 -3.86
CA LEU A 182 10.27 -16.85 -4.16
C LEU A 182 9.90 -16.08 -2.89
N THR A 183 9.10 -16.69 -2.00
CA THR A 183 8.73 -16.09 -0.71
C THR A 183 9.94 -15.88 0.19
N MET A 184 10.84 -16.85 0.28
CA MET A 184 12.09 -16.75 1.04
C MET A 184 13.00 -15.65 0.48
N ALA A 185 13.12 -15.54 -0.84
CA ALA A 185 13.87 -14.47 -1.49
C ALA A 185 13.26 -13.10 -1.17
N GLN A 186 11.94 -12.95 -1.27
CA GLN A 186 11.24 -11.71 -0.89
C GLN A 186 11.49 -11.33 0.57
N LEU A 187 11.49 -12.32 1.47
CA LEU A 187 11.80 -12.11 2.88
C LEU A 187 13.26 -11.65 3.08
N LYS A 188 14.23 -12.24 2.37
CA LYS A 188 15.63 -11.80 2.40
C LYS A 188 15.82 -10.39 1.86
N ILE A 189 15.11 -10.02 0.79
CA ILE A 189 15.09 -8.65 0.26
C ILE A 189 14.55 -7.68 1.31
N SER A 190 13.46 -8.01 2.00
CA SER A 190 12.89 -7.16 3.06
C SER A 190 13.82 -6.96 4.26
N GLN A 191 14.77 -7.88 4.47
CA GLN A 191 15.81 -7.78 5.50
C GLN A 191 17.05 -7.00 5.03
N GLY A 192 17.10 -6.57 3.77
CA GLY A 192 18.27 -5.95 3.15
C GLY A 192 19.37 -6.93 2.73
N ASN A 193 19.14 -8.25 2.81
CA ASN A 193 20.11 -9.28 2.43
C ASN A 193 19.97 -9.63 0.94
N ILE A 194 20.36 -8.71 0.06
CA ILE A 194 20.14 -8.83 -1.40
C ILE A 194 20.96 -9.98 -2.00
N SER A 195 22.23 -10.15 -1.63
CA SER A 195 23.08 -11.20 -2.19
C SER A 195 22.54 -12.61 -1.90
N LYS A 196 22.01 -12.85 -0.69
CA LYS A 196 21.36 -14.13 -0.35
C LYS A 196 20.05 -14.34 -1.13
N ALA A 197 19.29 -13.26 -1.37
CA ALA A 197 18.09 -13.34 -2.18
C ALA A 197 18.42 -13.73 -3.63
N CYS A 198 19.47 -13.14 -4.22
CA CYS A 198 19.94 -13.51 -5.56
C CYS A 198 20.33 -14.98 -5.66
N LEU A 199 21.03 -15.53 -4.65
CA LEU A 199 21.38 -16.96 -4.61
C LEU A 199 20.14 -17.85 -4.59
N ILE A 200 19.14 -17.52 -3.76
CA ILE A 200 17.88 -18.28 -3.69
C ILE A 200 17.16 -18.23 -5.05
N LEU A 201 17.07 -17.05 -5.67
CA LEU A 201 16.40 -16.88 -6.96
C LEU A 201 17.11 -17.63 -8.10
N ARG A 202 18.45 -17.64 -8.11
CA ARG A 202 19.24 -18.44 -9.07
C ARG A 202 19.01 -19.95 -8.91
N SER A 203 18.64 -20.42 -7.71
CA SER A 203 18.34 -21.84 -7.43
C SER A 203 16.98 -22.32 -7.97
N ILE A 204 16.17 -21.43 -8.55
CA ILE A 204 14.87 -21.77 -9.13
C ILE A 204 15.03 -21.99 -10.63
N GLU A 205 15.31 -23.23 -11.03
CA GLU A 205 15.63 -23.57 -12.43
C GLU A 205 14.47 -23.26 -13.40
N GLU A 206 13.24 -23.54 -12.99
CA GLU A 206 12.02 -23.34 -13.80
C GLU A 206 11.78 -21.88 -14.23
N LEU A 207 12.27 -20.92 -13.43
CA LEU A 207 12.06 -19.49 -13.64
C LEU A 207 13.32 -18.78 -14.11
N LYS A 208 14.48 -19.46 -14.13
CA LYS A 208 15.82 -18.88 -14.35
C LYS A 208 15.89 -17.97 -15.58
N HIS A 209 15.32 -18.41 -16.70
CA HIS A 209 15.39 -17.70 -17.98
C HIS A 209 14.15 -16.85 -18.28
N LYS A 210 13.13 -16.84 -17.41
CA LYS A 210 11.94 -16.00 -17.65
C LYS A 210 12.33 -14.52 -17.54
N PRO A 211 11.84 -13.63 -18.43
CA PRO A 211 12.21 -12.22 -18.42
C PRO A 211 11.97 -11.52 -17.09
N GLY A 212 10.89 -11.89 -16.36
CA GLY A 212 10.61 -11.36 -15.03
C GLY A 212 11.69 -11.70 -13.99
N MET A 213 12.23 -12.92 -14.02
CA MET A 213 13.30 -13.35 -13.11
C MET A 213 14.63 -12.66 -13.47
N VAL A 214 14.95 -12.60 -14.77
CA VAL A 214 16.13 -11.90 -15.29
C VAL A 214 16.09 -10.43 -14.88
N SER A 215 14.95 -9.76 -15.08
CA SER A 215 14.77 -8.35 -14.68
C SER A 215 14.96 -8.16 -13.18
N ALA A 216 14.43 -9.04 -12.35
CA ALA A 216 14.58 -8.95 -10.90
C ALA A 216 16.06 -9.12 -10.49
N LEU A 217 16.74 -10.16 -10.99
CA LEU A 217 18.16 -10.43 -10.72
C LEU A 217 19.05 -9.28 -11.17
N VAL A 218 18.88 -8.78 -12.40
CA VAL A 218 19.65 -7.65 -12.93
C VAL A 218 19.44 -6.41 -12.07
N THR A 219 18.20 -6.12 -11.65
CA THR A 219 17.90 -4.97 -10.79
C THR A 219 18.60 -5.09 -9.44
N MET A 220 18.59 -6.28 -8.83
CA MET A 220 19.26 -6.52 -7.56
C MET A 220 20.78 -6.45 -7.67
N TYR A 221 21.39 -7.04 -8.71
CA TYR A 221 22.83 -6.92 -8.94
C TYR A 221 23.26 -5.48 -9.22
N SER A 222 22.44 -4.73 -9.94
CA SER A 222 22.67 -3.30 -10.18
C SER A 222 22.64 -2.49 -8.89
N HIS A 223 21.78 -2.85 -7.94
CA HIS A 223 21.71 -2.23 -6.62
C HIS A 223 22.97 -2.53 -5.79
N GLU A 224 23.52 -3.74 -5.89
CA GLU A 224 24.78 -4.13 -5.24
C GLU A 224 26.04 -3.67 -6.01
N GLU A 225 25.88 -2.91 -7.09
CA GLU A 225 26.94 -2.48 -8.01
C GLU A 225 27.74 -3.63 -8.66
N ASP A 226 27.21 -4.86 -8.62
CA ASP A 226 27.79 -6.04 -9.26
C ASP A 226 27.34 -6.13 -10.72
N ILE A 227 27.94 -5.29 -11.56
CA ILE A 227 27.58 -5.15 -12.98
C ILE A 227 27.93 -6.42 -13.76
N ASP A 228 29.02 -7.10 -13.40
CA ASP A 228 29.49 -8.29 -14.11
C ASP A 228 28.53 -9.46 -13.90
N SER A 229 28.02 -9.67 -12.68
CA SER A 229 26.95 -10.66 -12.42
C SER A 229 25.65 -10.32 -13.15
N ALA A 230 25.29 -9.04 -13.27
CA ALA A 230 24.11 -8.63 -14.04
C ALA A 230 24.26 -8.96 -15.54
N ILE A 231 25.43 -8.70 -16.11
CA ILE A 231 25.75 -9.04 -17.51
C ILE A 231 25.76 -10.56 -17.72
N GLU A 232 26.28 -11.32 -16.75
CA GLU A 232 26.26 -12.78 -16.79
C GLU A 232 24.82 -13.32 -16.89
N VAL A 233 23.90 -12.80 -16.06
CA VAL A 233 22.48 -13.20 -16.08
C VAL A 233 21.85 -12.92 -17.45
N PHE A 234 22.11 -11.75 -18.04
CA PHE A 234 21.66 -11.45 -19.41
C PHE A 234 22.23 -12.44 -20.42
N THR A 235 23.53 -12.71 -20.36
CA THR A 235 24.22 -13.59 -21.30
C THR A 235 23.67 -15.01 -21.25
N GLN A 236 23.47 -15.56 -20.05
CA GLN A 236 22.87 -16.88 -19.85
C GLN A 236 21.43 -16.95 -20.40
N ALA A 237 20.62 -15.91 -20.16
CA ALA A 237 19.26 -15.85 -20.68
C ALA A 237 19.22 -15.75 -22.21
N ILE A 238 20.05 -14.87 -22.80
CA ILE A 238 20.14 -14.70 -24.26
C ILE A 238 20.55 -16.02 -24.93
N GLN A 239 21.57 -16.70 -24.40
CA GLN A 239 22.05 -17.98 -24.94
C GLN A 239 20.98 -19.07 -24.85
N TRP A 240 20.24 -19.14 -23.74
CA TRP A 240 19.13 -20.09 -23.60
C TRP A 240 18.05 -19.85 -24.66
N TYR A 241 17.62 -18.59 -24.84
CA TYR A 241 16.64 -18.23 -25.85
C TYR A 241 17.15 -18.45 -27.27
N GLN A 242 18.43 -18.23 -27.53
CA GLN A 242 19.03 -18.51 -28.84
C GLN A 242 18.95 -19.99 -29.21
N ASN A 243 19.13 -20.89 -28.24
CA ASN A 243 19.09 -22.34 -28.45
C ASN A 243 17.66 -22.89 -28.54
N HIS A 244 16.70 -22.35 -27.79
CA HIS A 244 15.34 -22.90 -27.71
C HIS A 244 14.33 -22.15 -28.60
N GLN A 245 14.43 -20.82 -28.68
CA GLN A 245 13.46 -19.95 -29.35
C GLN A 245 14.15 -18.74 -30.01
N PRO A 246 14.99 -18.97 -31.04
CA PRO A 246 15.69 -17.90 -31.72
C PRO A 246 14.71 -16.93 -32.38
N LYS A 247 15.06 -15.64 -32.39
CA LYS A 247 14.26 -14.54 -32.97
C LYS A 247 12.85 -14.35 -32.36
N SER A 248 12.55 -14.98 -31.23
CA SER A 248 11.33 -14.70 -30.47
C SER A 248 11.31 -13.23 -30.00
N PRO A 249 10.14 -12.60 -29.83
CA PRO A 249 10.05 -11.22 -29.35
C PRO A 249 10.72 -11.04 -27.98
N ALA A 250 10.62 -12.06 -27.11
CA ALA A 250 11.30 -12.07 -25.81
C ALA A 250 12.82 -12.08 -25.96
N HIS A 251 13.37 -12.90 -26.86
CA HIS A 251 14.81 -12.95 -27.14
C HIS A 251 15.34 -11.60 -27.65
N LEU A 252 14.66 -10.99 -28.63
CA LEU A 252 15.04 -9.70 -29.19
C LEU A 252 14.96 -8.58 -28.14
N SER A 253 13.92 -8.60 -27.30
CA SER A 253 13.78 -7.65 -26.19
C SER A 253 14.90 -7.82 -25.17
N LEU A 254 15.30 -9.05 -24.84
CA LEU A 254 16.40 -9.30 -23.89
C LEU A 254 17.75 -8.81 -24.42
N ILE A 255 18.06 -9.02 -25.70
CA ILE A 255 19.29 -8.51 -26.31
C ILE A 255 19.31 -6.97 -26.27
N ARG A 256 18.18 -6.33 -26.61
CA ARG A 256 18.08 -4.86 -26.55
C ARG A 256 18.28 -4.32 -25.15
N GLU A 257 17.64 -4.93 -24.15
CA GLU A 257 17.81 -4.50 -22.75
C GLU A 257 19.21 -4.76 -22.21
N ALA A 258 19.84 -5.88 -22.60
CA ALA A 258 21.23 -6.16 -22.25
C ALA A 258 22.18 -5.11 -22.84
N ALA A 259 21.97 -4.70 -24.10
CA ALA A 259 22.76 -3.63 -24.72
C ALA A 259 22.55 -2.27 -24.03
N ASN A 260 21.30 -1.90 -23.73
CA ASN A 260 20.99 -0.68 -22.97
C ASN A 260 21.68 -0.68 -21.61
N PHE A 261 21.63 -1.82 -20.91
CA PHE A 261 22.28 -2.01 -19.63
C PHE A 261 23.80 -1.79 -19.75
N LYS A 262 24.45 -2.47 -20.70
CA LYS A 262 25.89 -2.34 -20.97
C LYS A 262 26.28 -0.89 -21.34
N LEU A 263 25.48 -0.19 -22.14
CA LEU A 263 25.71 1.23 -22.46
C LEU A 263 25.66 2.12 -21.21
N LYS A 264 24.67 1.89 -20.34
CA LYS A 264 24.49 2.66 -19.10
C LYS A 264 25.70 2.53 -18.15
N TYR A 265 26.29 1.34 -18.06
CA TYR A 265 27.44 1.06 -17.20
C TYR A 265 28.80 1.12 -17.93
N GLY A 266 28.85 1.73 -19.12
CA GLY A 266 30.12 2.03 -19.82
C GLY A 266 30.77 0.87 -20.58
N ARG A 267 30.13 -0.30 -20.68
CA ARG A 267 30.57 -1.47 -21.48
C ARG A 267 30.21 -1.29 -22.97
N LYS A 268 30.70 -0.20 -23.57
CA LYS A 268 30.30 0.27 -24.91
C LYS A 268 30.58 -0.74 -26.02
N LYS A 269 31.76 -1.39 -26.01
CA LYS A 269 32.17 -2.33 -27.08
C LYS A 269 31.26 -3.56 -27.14
N GLU A 270 30.94 -4.13 -25.99
CA GLU A 270 30.04 -5.29 -25.90
C GLU A 270 28.62 -4.92 -26.32
N ALA A 271 28.13 -3.75 -25.90
CA ALA A 271 26.82 -3.27 -26.32
C ALA A 271 26.71 -3.07 -27.83
N ILE A 272 27.77 -2.55 -28.48
CA ILE A 272 27.83 -2.43 -29.94
C ILE A 272 27.71 -3.80 -30.59
N SER A 273 28.47 -4.80 -30.11
CA SER A 273 28.39 -6.17 -30.62
C SER A 273 26.96 -6.75 -30.53
N ASP A 274 26.29 -6.57 -29.40
CA ASP A 274 24.92 -7.05 -29.20
C ASP A 274 23.93 -6.33 -30.15
N LEU A 275 24.05 -5.00 -30.29
CA LEU A 275 23.20 -4.20 -31.18
C LEU A 275 23.45 -4.50 -32.66
N GLU A 276 24.68 -4.81 -33.06
CA GLU A 276 24.99 -5.26 -34.42
C GLU A 276 24.36 -6.61 -34.73
N GLN A 277 24.41 -7.55 -33.79
CA GLN A 277 23.73 -8.84 -33.93
C GLN A 277 22.22 -8.64 -34.05
N LEU A 278 21.64 -7.75 -33.23
CA LEU A 278 20.23 -7.42 -33.27
C LEU A 278 19.82 -6.78 -34.61
N TRP A 279 20.61 -5.84 -35.12
CA TRP A 279 20.36 -5.17 -36.39
C TRP A 279 20.51 -6.11 -37.59
N LYS A 280 21.51 -7.01 -37.59
CA LYS A 280 21.66 -8.05 -38.62
C LYS A 280 20.44 -8.98 -38.70
N GLN A 281 19.85 -9.29 -37.55
CA GLN A 281 18.64 -10.12 -37.49
C GLN A 281 17.39 -9.37 -37.99
N ASN A 282 17.28 -8.07 -37.68
CA ASN A 282 16.17 -7.23 -38.10
C ASN A 282 16.64 -5.87 -38.68
N PRO A 283 17.09 -5.82 -39.95
CA PRO A 283 17.60 -4.58 -40.56
C PRO A 283 16.55 -3.48 -40.73
N LYS A 284 15.26 -3.83 -40.63
CA LYS A 284 14.13 -2.91 -40.74
C LYS A 284 13.81 -2.14 -39.46
N ASP A 285 14.44 -2.51 -38.34
CA ASP A 285 14.17 -1.87 -37.05
C ASP A 285 14.98 -0.57 -36.87
N ILE A 286 14.27 0.55 -37.06
CA ILE A 286 14.81 1.91 -36.95
C ILE A 286 15.30 2.20 -35.52
N HIS A 287 14.64 1.65 -34.49
CA HIS A 287 15.03 1.93 -33.09
C HIS A 287 16.39 1.32 -32.77
N THR A 288 16.61 0.08 -33.19
CA THR A 288 17.91 -0.59 -33.01
C THR A 288 19.00 0.12 -33.81
N LEU A 289 18.71 0.58 -35.04
CA LEU A 289 19.66 1.36 -35.84
C LEU A 289 20.06 2.68 -35.13
N ALA A 290 19.07 3.41 -34.59
CA ALA A 290 19.33 4.65 -33.85
C ALA A 290 20.18 4.41 -32.59
N GLN A 291 19.89 3.34 -31.83
CA GLN A 291 20.67 2.93 -30.67
C GLN A 291 22.11 2.54 -31.06
N LEU A 292 22.27 1.80 -32.17
CA LEU A 292 23.57 1.39 -32.69
C LEU A 292 24.42 2.60 -33.11
N ILE A 293 23.82 3.58 -33.80
CA ILE A 293 24.49 4.84 -34.16
C ILE A 293 24.91 5.62 -32.92
N SER A 294 24.04 5.72 -31.91
CA SER A 294 24.35 6.36 -30.64
C SER A 294 25.45 5.65 -29.85
N ALA A 295 25.52 4.32 -29.93
CA ALA A 295 26.60 3.54 -29.31
C ALA A 295 27.92 3.76 -30.06
N TYR A 296 27.88 3.72 -31.39
CA TYR A 296 29.03 3.96 -32.25
C TYR A 296 29.57 5.38 -32.12
N SER A 297 28.73 6.42 -31.99
CA SER A 297 29.21 7.79 -31.82
C SER A 297 30.11 7.99 -30.60
N LEU A 298 30.01 7.11 -29.60
CA LEU A 298 30.84 7.15 -28.39
C LEU A 298 32.19 6.40 -28.54
N VAL A 299 32.39 5.63 -29.60
CA VAL A 299 33.56 4.76 -29.81
C VAL A 299 34.23 5.01 -31.17
N ASP A 300 33.44 5.05 -32.25
CA ASP A 300 33.86 5.22 -33.64
C ASP A 300 32.85 6.10 -34.40
N PRO A 301 33.11 7.42 -34.54
CA PRO A 301 32.21 8.35 -35.19
C PRO A 301 32.10 8.15 -36.71
N GLU A 302 33.10 7.54 -37.35
CA GLU A 302 33.09 7.32 -38.80
C GLU A 302 32.08 6.21 -39.16
N LYS A 303 32.08 5.11 -38.41
CA LYS A 303 31.07 4.05 -38.57
C LYS A 303 29.67 4.54 -38.24
N ALA A 304 29.52 5.39 -37.22
CA ALA A 304 28.22 6.01 -36.91
C ALA A 304 27.68 6.81 -38.12
N LYS A 305 28.56 7.55 -38.82
CA LYS A 305 28.21 8.32 -40.02
C LYS A 305 27.91 7.43 -41.24
N ALA A 306 28.54 6.27 -41.35
CA ALA A 306 28.20 5.31 -42.38
C ALA A 306 26.80 4.71 -42.15
N LEU A 307 26.50 4.32 -40.91
CA LEU A 307 25.21 3.73 -40.53
C LEU A 307 24.06 4.75 -40.57
N SER A 308 24.33 6.03 -40.33
CA SER A 308 23.28 7.07 -40.37
C SER A 308 22.64 7.24 -41.75
N LYS A 309 23.32 6.85 -42.84
CA LYS A 309 22.75 6.82 -44.19
C LYS A 309 21.59 5.85 -44.35
N HIS A 310 21.48 4.85 -43.46
CA HIS A 310 20.38 3.88 -43.47
C HIS A 310 19.15 4.36 -42.70
N LEU A 311 19.21 5.51 -42.02
CA LEU A 311 18.02 6.09 -41.38
C LEU A 311 17.04 6.61 -42.44
N PRO A 312 15.72 6.51 -42.20
CA PRO A 312 14.73 7.12 -43.08
C PRO A 312 14.96 8.64 -43.16
N SER A 313 14.84 9.21 -44.37
CA SER A 313 14.92 10.66 -44.56
C SER A 313 13.85 11.37 -43.72
N SER A 314 14.15 12.56 -43.20
CA SER A 314 13.23 13.38 -42.40
C SER A 314 11.86 13.56 -43.07
N ASP A 315 11.81 13.62 -44.40
CA ASP A 315 10.58 13.80 -45.18
C ASP A 315 9.63 12.58 -45.09
N SER A 316 10.20 11.38 -44.89
CA SER A 316 9.43 10.15 -44.70
C SER A 316 8.88 9.99 -43.27
N MET A 317 9.44 10.71 -42.30
CA MET A 317 8.98 10.77 -40.91
C MET A 317 8.08 11.99 -40.68
N SER A 318 7.32 12.43 -41.68
CA SER A 318 6.27 13.43 -41.52
C SER A 318 5.17 12.89 -40.60
N LEU A 319 5.47 12.88 -39.30
CA LEU A 319 4.50 12.98 -38.24
C LEU A 319 3.60 14.14 -38.65
N LYS A 320 2.30 13.87 -38.87
CA LYS A 320 1.27 14.89 -39.04
C LYS A 320 1.11 15.67 -37.72
N VAL A 321 2.19 16.30 -37.29
CA VAL A 321 2.28 17.17 -36.13
C VAL A 321 2.18 18.56 -36.72
N ASP A 322 1.00 19.12 -36.58
CA ASP A 322 0.73 20.52 -36.89
C ASP A 322 1.54 21.37 -35.90
N VAL A 323 2.68 21.86 -36.36
CA VAL A 323 3.63 22.66 -35.57
C VAL A 323 2.97 23.95 -35.11
N GLU A 324 2.14 24.58 -35.96
CA GLU A 324 1.38 25.78 -35.59
C GLU A 324 0.33 25.46 -34.50
N ALA A 325 -0.36 24.33 -34.58
CA ALA A 325 -1.29 23.94 -33.53
C ALA A 325 -0.60 23.60 -32.20
N LEU A 326 0.62 23.05 -32.24
CA LEU A 326 1.39 22.72 -31.04
C LEU A 326 1.94 23.99 -30.37
N GLU A 327 2.47 24.92 -31.16
CA GLU A 327 2.99 26.22 -30.69
C GLU A 327 1.87 27.15 -30.20
N ASN A 328 0.69 27.08 -30.81
CA ASN A 328 -0.50 27.82 -30.36
C ASN A 328 -1.33 27.06 -29.32
N SER A 329 -0.97 25.81 -29.00
CA SER A 329 -1.64 25.11 -27.91
C SER A 329 -1.27 25.81 -26.59
N PRO A 330 -2.24 26.17 -25.75
CA PRO A 330 -1.93 26.59 -24.40
C PRO A 330 -1.34 25.36 -23.71
N GLY A 331 0.00 25.29 -23.65
CA GLY A 331 0.74 24.19 -23.03
C GLY A 331 0.13 23.85 -21.68
N ALA A 332 0.19 22.57 -21.29
CA ALA A 332 -0.57 21.90 -20.23
C ALA A 332 -0.74 22.66 -18.88
N THR A 333 -1.40 23.80 -18.88
CA THR A 333 -1.93 24.44 -17.69
C THR A 333 -3.25 23.77 -17.43
N TYR A 334 -3.27 22.95 -16.39
CA TYR A 334 -4.44 22.32 -15.79
C TYR A 334 -5.69 23.22 -15.85
N ILE A 335 -6.51 23.06 -16.90
CA ILE A 335 -7.86 23.61 -16.91
C ILE A 335 -8.72 22.61 -16.16
N ARG A 336 -8.89 22.87 -14.86
CA ARG A 336 -9.88 22.23 -14.00
C ARG A 336 -11.26 22.50 -14.64
N LYS A 337 -11.74 21.57 -15.48
CA LYS A 337 -13.08 21.65 -16.09
C LYS A 337 -14.12 21.59 -14.98
N LYS A 338 -14.67 22.75 -14.60
CA LYS A 338 -15.99 22.81 -13.98
C LYS A 338 -17.01 22.51 -15.08
N GLY A 339 -17.79 21.45 -14.86
CA GLY A 339 -18.81 20.98 -15.79
C GLY A 339 -19.83 22.06 -16.13
N GLY A 340 -19.82 22.47 -17.39
CA GLY A 340 -20.86 23.26 -18.03
C GLY A 340 -21.65 22.37 -18.97
N LYS A 341 -22.92 22.18 -18.62
CA LYS A 341 -24.01 21.45 -19.29
C LYS A 341 -23.94 21.52 -20.82
N VAL A 342 -23.88 20.35 -21.47
CA VAL A 342 -23.99 20.19 -22.93
C VAL A 342 -25.48 20.09 -23.27
N THR A 343 -25.96 20.97 -24.14
CA THR A 343 -27.24 20.83 -24.85
C THR A 343 -27.03 21.12 -26.32
N GLY A 344 -27.33 20.11 -27.14
CA GLY A 344 -28.03 20.28 -28.42
C GLY A 344 -27.21 20.65 -29.65
N ASP A 345 -27.01 19.64 -30.51
CA ASP A 345 -26.91 19.64 -31.98
C ASP A 345 -26.90 20.96 -32.75
N SER A 346 -25.97 21.03 -33.74
CA SER A 346 -26.30 21.36 -35.14
C SER A 346 -25.10 21.09 -36.06
N GLN A 347 -25.38 20.40 -37.18
CA GLN A 347 -24.45 20.09 -38.28
C GLN A 347 -23.87 21.35 -38.97
N PRO A 348 -22.72 21.22 -39.68
CA PRO A 348 -22.05 22.35 -40.34
C PRO A 348 -22.63 22.62 -41.74
N LYS A 349 -22.87 23.91 -42.05
CA LYS A 349 -23.05 24.41 -43.43
C LYS A 349 -21.82 25.22 -43.86
N GLU A 350 -21.61 25.16 -45.17
CA GLU A 350 -20.44 25.58 -45.97
C GLU A 350 -20.05 27.06 -45.93
N GLN A 351 -18.85 27.25 -46.49
CA GLN A 351 -18.04 28.43 -46.79
C GLN A 351 -18.77 29.66 -47.35
N GLY A 352 -18.27 30.84 -46.98
CA GLY A 352 -18.58 32.11 -47.65
C GLY A 352 -18.01 33.34 -46.94
N GLN A 353 -16.89 33.85 -47.49
CA GLN A 353 -16.29 35.19 -47.43
C GLN A 353 -16.58 36.16 -46.26
N GLY A 354 -15.49 36.54 -45.57
CA GLY A 354 -15.07 37.92 -45.31
C GLY A 354 -16.03 38.87 -44.59
N ASP A 355 -15.79 39.12 -43.30
CA ASP A 355 -16.03 40.46 -42.76
C ASP A 355 -15.22 40.81 -41.50
N LEU A 356 -14.82 42.08 -41.43
CA LEU A 356 -13.82 42.66 -40.55
C LEU A 356 -14.24 42.69 -39.06
N LYS A 357 -13.35 42.21 -38.17
CA LYS A 357 -13.56 42.21 -36.70
C LYS A 357 -13.66 43.64 -36.12
N LYS A 358 -14.87 44.08 -35.74
CA LYS A 358 -15.06 45.27 -34.88
C LYS A 358 -14.59 45.00 -33.44
N LYS A 359 -13.60 45.75 -32.96
CA LYS A 359 -13.13 45.72 -31.55
C LYS A 359 -14.23 46.25 -30.60
N LYS A 360 -14.67 45.44 -29.63
CA LYS A 360 -15.60 45.86 -28.57
C LYS A 360 -14.92 46.84 -27.59
N LYS A 361 -15.47 48.05 -27.43
CA LYS A 361 -15.05 49.01 -26.38
C LYS A 361 -15.39 48.45 -24.98
N LYS A 362 -14.43 48.45 -24.05
CA LYS A 362 -14.69 48.15 -22.62
C LYS A 362 -15.47 49.30 -21.99
N LYS A 363 -16.62 49.00 -21.38
CA LYS A 363 -17.39 49.98 -20.58
C LYS A 363 -16.67 50.22 -19.23
N LYS A 364 -16.62 51.47 -18.77
CA LYS A 364 -16.10 51.79 -17.42
C LYS A 364 -17.08 51.27 -16.37
N GLY A 365 -16.54 50.63 -15.31
CA GLY A 365 -17.34 50.08 -14.21
C GLY A 365 -18.08 51.16 -13.43
N LYS A 366 -19.28 50.85 -12.94
CA LYS A 366 -20.11 51.78 -12.15
C LYS A 366 -19.37 52.22 -10.87
N LEU A 367 -19.33 53.53 -10.61
CA LEU A 367 -18.84 54.08 -9.35
C LEU A 367 -19.81 53.74 -8.19
N PRO A 368 -19.32 53.64 -6.94
CA PRO A 368 -20.15 53.38 -5.77
C PRO A 368 -21.21 54.47 -5.54
N LYS A 369 -22.36 54.10 -4.96
CA LYS A 369 -23.53 54.98 -4.74
C LYS A 369 -23.30 56.24 -3.88
N ASN A 370 -22.16 56.38 -3.19
CA ASN A 370 -21.85 57.48 -2.26
C ASN A 370 -20.58 58.25 -2.68
N TYR A 371 -20.40 58.49 -3.98
CA TYR A 371 -19.26 59.27 -4.48
C TYR A 371 -19.57 60.77 -4.46
N ASP A 372 -18.91 61.52 -3.57
CA ASP A 372 -18.94 62.98 -3.57
C ASP A 372 -17.72 63.51 -4.35
N PRO A 373 -17.90 64.20 -5.49
CA PRO A 373 -16.80 64.60 -6.37
C PRO A 373 -15.87 65.68 -5.80
N LYS A 374 -16.20 66.30 -4.66
CA LYS A 374 -15.35 67.32 -4.01
C LYS A 374 -14.34 66.75 -3.01
N VAL A 375 -14.42 65.45 -2.69
CA VAL A 375 -13.50 64.80 -1.75
C VAL A 375 -12.59 63.85 -2.50
N THR A 376 -11.28 64.06 -2.41
CA THR A 376 -10.29 63.15 -2.99
C THR A 376 -10.44 61.76 -2.34
N PRO A 377 -10.65 60.69 -3.14
CA PRO A 377 -10.75 59.34 -2.60
C PRO A 377 -9.49 58.96 -1.80
N ASP A 378 -9.70 58.26 -0.69
CA ASP A 378 -8.65 57.76 0.19
C ASP A 378 -7.51 57.06 -0.61
N PRO A 379 -6.27 57.55 -0.55
CA PRO A 379 -5.12 56.99 -1.25
C PRO A 379 -4.82 55.54 -0.86
N GLU A 380 -5.20 55.11 0.34
CA GLU A 380 -4.95 53.77 0.86
C GLU A 380 -6.08 52.77 0.52
N ARG A 381 -7.03 53.17 -0.34
CA ARG A 381 -8.18 52.33 -0.68
C ARG A 381 -7.84 51.07 -1.46
N TRP A 382 -6.72 51.06 -2.17
CA TRP A 382 -6.23 49.87 -2.89
C TRP A 382 -5.55 48.86 -1.95
N LEU A 383 -5.16 49.26 -0.74
CA LEU A 383 -4.55 48.38 0.24
C LEU A 383 -5.60 47.49 0.93
N PRO A 384 -5.26 46.24 1.28
CA PRO A 384 -6.03 45.40 2.18
C PRO A 384 -6.40 46.18 3.46
N MET A 385 -7.63 46.03 3.96
CA MET A 385 -8.16 46.83 5.08
C MET A 385 -7.26 46.86 6.32
N ARG A 386 -6.52 45.78 6.58
CA ARG A 386 -5.62 45.66 7.74
C ARG A 386 -4.35 46.51 7.64
N GLU A 387 -3.97 46.91 6.44
CA GLU A 387 -2.73 47.64 6.13
C GLU A 387 -2.99 49.15 5.99
N ARG A 388 -4.22 49.60 6.21
CA ARG A 388 -4.58 51.02 6.13
C ARG A 388 -4.21 51.73 7.42
N SER A 389 -3.66 52.93 7.33
CA SER A 389 -3.20 53.78 8.43
C SER A 389 -4.26 54.02 9.52
N TYR A 390 -5.54 54.10 9.14
CA TYR A 390 -6.66 54.26 10.07
C TYR A 390 -7.24 52.93 10.60
N TYR A 391 -6.70 51.78 10.19
CA TYR A 391 -7.16 50.49 10.69
C TYR A 391 -6.70 50.29 12.15
N ARG A 392 -7.57 50.71 13.07
CA ARG A 392 -7.50 50.32 14.47
C ARG A 392 -8.14 48.94 14.58
N GLY A 393 -7.33 47.88 14.52
CA GLY A 393 -7.79 46.51 14.70
C GLY A 393 -8.72 46.36 15.91
N ARG A 394 -9.73 45.49 15.81
CA ARG A 394 -10.70 45.26 16.90
C ARG A 394 -9.95 45.00 18.22
N LYS A 395 -10.00 45.97 19.15
CA LYS A 395 -9.61 45.76 20.55
C LYS A 395 -10.44 44.59 21.07
N LYS A 396 -9.79 43.45 21.31
CA LYS A 396 -10.33 42.31 22.04
C LYS A 396 -10.78 42.85 23.40
N GLY A 397 -12.09 42.98 23.59
CA GLY A 397 -12.68 43.59 24.77
C GLY A 397 -12.23 42.86 26.03
N LYS A 398 -11.47 43.56 26.88
CA LYS A 398 -11.30 43.23 28.29
C LYS A 398 -12.66 43.41 28.98
N LYS A 399 -13.47 42.35 29.02
CA LYS A 399 -14.50 42.06 30.05
C LYS A 399 -15.30 40.84 29.62
N LYS A 400 -14.81 39.64 29.98
CA LYS A 400 -15.63 38.50 30.38
C LYS A 400 -14.75 37.42 31.00
N ASP A 401 -14.05 37.80 32.07
CA ASP A 401 -13.62 36.83 33.08
C ASP A 401 -14.37 37.19 34.36
N GLN A 402 -14.79 36.13 35.07
CA GLN A 402 -15.62 36.08 36.28
C GLN A 402 -17.14 36.09 36.07
N ILE A 403 -17.66 34.86 35.99
CA ILE A 403 -18.91 34.27 36.51
C ILE A 403 -18.98 32.95 35.74
N GLY A 404 -18.72 31.75 36.26
CA GLY A 404 -18.76 31.21 37.61
C GLY A 404 -19.31 29.79 37.44
N LYS A 405 -18.56 28.75 37.86
CA LYS A 405 -19.00 27.41 38.33
C LYS A 405 -17.94 26.31 38.08
N GLY A 406 -17.31 25.86 39.18
CA GLY A 406 -16.78 24.50 39.46
C GLY A 406 -15.55 24.03 38.67
N THR A 407 -14.59 23.26 39.19
CA THR A 407 -14.36 22.61 40.50
C THR A 407 -12.85 22.31 40.61
N GLN A 408 -12.25 22.61 41.76
CA GLN A 408 -11.06 21.99 42.37
C GLN A 408 -9.85 21.59 41.47
N GLY A 409 -8.73 22.33 41.60
CA GLY A 409 -7.39 21.86 41.22
C GLY A 409 -6.64 22.72 40.19
N ALA A 410 -6.36 23.98 40.49
CA ALA A 410 -5.44 24.81 39.71
C ALA A 410 -4.06 24.87 40.39
N THR A 411 -3.00 24.49 39.68
CA THR A 411 -1.65 25.01 39.91
C THR A 411 -1.19 25.71 38.64
N ALA A 412 -0.86 26.99 38.81
CA ALA A 412 -0.39 27.89 37.78
C ALA A 412 1.04 27.53 37.34
N GLY A 413 1.36 27.75 36.06
CA GLY A 413 2.71 27.59 35.55
C GLY A 413 2.89 28.13 34.13
N ALA A 414 3.38 29.37 34.05
CA ALA A 414 4.19 29.96 32.98
C ALA A 414 3.64 29.99 31.53
N SER A 415 3.21 31.19 31.15
CA SER A 415 3.27 31.73 29.79
C SER A 415 4.72 31.81 29.28
N SER A 416 5.03 31.17 28.14
CA SER A 416 6.18 31.51 27.30
C SER A 416 5.70 31.95 25.91
N GLU A 417 5.71 33.27 25.71
CA GLU A 417 5.76 33.87 24.38
C GLU A 417 7.14 33.54 23.79
N LEU A 418 7.18 32.75 22.71
CA LEU A 418 8.39 32.52 21.93
C LEU A 418 8.28 33.29 20.61
N ASP A 419 9.01 34.40 20.58
CA ASP A 419 9.30 35.22 19.41
C ASP A 419 10.48 34.60 18.65
N ALA A 420 10.32 34.42 17.33
CA ALA A 420 11.24 33.69 16.46
C ALA A 420 11.82 34.63 15.40
N SER A 421 12.84 35.41 15.79
CA SER A 421 13.62 36.18 14.82
C SER A 421 15.06 36.42 15.29
N LYS A 422 15.92 35.39 15.33
CA LYS A 422 17.38 35.57 15.19
C LYS A 422 18.02 34.39 14.46
N THR A 423 18.70 34.71 13.38
CA THR A 423 19.49 33.83 12.49
C THR A 423 20.99 34.07 12.68
N VAL A 424 21.81 33.09 12.24
CA VAL A 424 23.28 33.15 11.95
C VAL A 424 24.15 32.95 13.23
N SER A 425 25.21 32.13 13.34
CA SER A 425 26.10 31.33 12.47
C SER A 425 26.93 30.35 13.34
N SER A 426 27.50 29.29 12.76
CA SER A 426 28.54 28.39 13.32
C SER A 426 29.91 28.63 12.64
N PRO A 427 31.04 27.96 12.99
CA PRO A 427 31.67 27.55 14.27
C PRO A 427 33.14 28.13 14.34
N PRO A 428 34.17 27.68 15.15
CA PRO A 428 34.79 26.34 15.13
C PRO A 428 35.54 25.80 16.40
N THR A 429 35.96 24.52 16.29
CA THR A 429 37.19 23.85 16.82
C THR A 429 37.35 23.34 18.28
N SER A 430 37.75 22.06 18.33
CA SER A 430 38.20 21.22 19.46
C SER A 430 39.63 21.58 19.94
N PRO A 431 40.12 21.06 21.09
CA PRO A 431 40.97 19.84 21.04
C PRO A 431 40.92 18.89 22.28
N ARG A 432 41.34 17.64 22.05
CA ARG A 432 41.87 16.61 22.99
C ARG A 432 43.33 16.35 22.51
N PRO A 433 44.38 15.88 23.24
CA PRO A 433 44.41 14.71 24.16
C PRO A 433 45.51 14.63 25.29
N GLY A 434 45.52 13.53 26.04
CA GLY A 434 46.62 13.01 26.88
C GLY A 434 46.08 11.97 27.91
N SER A 435 46.28 10.65 27.72
CA SER A 435 47.35 9.76 28.26
C SER A 435 47.50 9.78 29.79
N ALA A 436 47.77 8.73 30.56
CA ALA A 436 47.82 7.26 30.45
C ALA A 436 48.12 6.76 31.89
N ALA A 437 47.57 5.64 32.38
CA ALA A 437 48.22 4.76 33.37
C ALA A 437 47.39 3.49 33.68
N THR A 438 48.09 2.37 33.63
CA THR A 438 47.73 0.97 33.90
C THR A 438 48.00 0.56 35.36
N ALA A 439 47.20 -0.33 35.96
CA ALA A 439 47.66 -1.45 36.82
C ALA A 439 46.51 -2.35 37.36
N SER A 440 46.50 -3.60 36.89
CA SER A 440 46.33 -4.91 37.58
C SER A 440 45.55 -5.11 38.90
N ALA A 441 44.53 -5.98 38.79
CA ALA A 441 44.18 -7.19 39.57
C ALA A 441 44.33 -7.26 41.12
N SER A 442 43.22 -7.56 41.83
CA SER A 442 42.99 -8.86 42.52
C SER A 442 41.79 -8.81 43.48
N THR A 443 41.24 -10.00 43.72
CA THR A 443 40.03 -10.39 44.46
C THR A 443 40.04 -10.10 45.97
N SER A 444 38.89 -9.75 46.56
CA SER A 444 38.30 -10.45 47.73
C SER A 444 37.01 -9.78 48.24
N ASN A 445 36.08 -10.62 48.67
CA ASN A 445 34.84 -10.30 49.37
C ASN A 445 35.09 -9.48 50.65
N ILE A 446 34.18 -8.57 50.99
CA ILE A 446 33.57 -8.36 52.33
C ILE A 446 32.54 -7.21 52.26
N ILE A 447 31.33 -7.47 52.77
CA ILE A 447 30.15 -6.61 52.99
C ILE A 447 29.64 -7.01 54.41
N PRO A 448 28.89 -6.23 55.24
CA PRO A 448 28.62 -4.78 55.39
C PRO A 448 28.80 -4.32 56.88
N PRO A 449 28.13 -3.25 57.36
CA PRO A 449 26.93 -3.53 58.15
C PRO A 449 25.71 -2.64 57.87
N ARG A 450 24.54 -3.21 58.21
CA ARG A 450 23.15 -2.75 58.04
C ARG A 450 22.54 -2.48 59.42
N HIS A 451 21.62 -1.51 59.52
CA HIS A 451 20.53 -1.55 60.51
C HIS A 451 19.26 -0.97 59.90
N GLN A 452 18.04 -1.37 60.24
CA GLN A 452 17.40 -2.67 60.51
C GLN A 452 15.91 -2.33 60.71
N LYS A 453 15.00 -3.16 60.21
CA LYS A 453 13.63 -3.27 60.76
C LYS A 453 13.68 -4.23 61.96
N PRO A 454 12.83 -4.08 62.99
CA PRO A 454 12.72 -5.07 64.04
C PRO A 454 11.71 -6.18 63.69
N ALA A 455 12.06 -7.41 64.09
CA ALA A 455 11.18 -8.57 64.22
C ALA A 455 11.50 -9.27 65.54
N GLY A 456 10.50 -9.89 66.16
CA GLY A 456 10.70 -10.77 67.33
C GLY A 456 9.42 -11.50 67.73
N ALA A 457 9.37 -12.81 67.41
CA ALA A 457 8.49 -13.84 67.97
C ALA A 457 9.09 -14.35 69.34
N PRO A 458 8.70 -15.46 70.05
CA PRO A 458 8.19 -16.76 69.54
C PRO A 458 7.26 -17.61 70.49
N ALA A 459 7.02 -18.88 70.08
CA ALA A 459 6.71 -20.10 70.90
C ALA A 459 5.28 -20.26 71.48
N THR A 460 4.62 -21.42 71.67
CA THR A 460 4.88 -22.87 71.54
C THR A 460 3.54 -23.64 71.69
N LYS A 461 3.47 -24.90 71.21
CA LYS A 461 2.36 -25.87 71.42
C LYS A 461 2.16 -26.24 72.91
N LYS A 462 0.91 -26.34 73.42
CA LYS A 462 0.42 -27.52 74.18
C LYS A 462 -1.10 -27.50 74.47
N LYS A 463 -1.65 -28.71 74.42
CA LYS A 463 -2.99 -29.22 74.78
C LYS A 463 -3.30 -29.01 76.28
N GLN A 464 -4.54 -28.64 76.65
CA GLN A 464 -5.31 -29.33 77.71
C GLN A 464 -6.78 -28.87 77.80
N GLN A 465 -7.66 -29.87 77.91
CA GLN A 465 -9.08 -29.78 78.22
C GLN A 465 -9.32 -29.53 79.71
N GLN A 466 -10.46 -28.88 80.00
CA GLN A 466 -11.41 -29.03 81.13
C GLN A 466 -12.00 -27.64 81.41
N LYS A 467 -13.29 -27.41 81.62
CA LYS A 467 -14.33 -28.24 82.24
C LYS A 467 -15.72 -27.81 81.78
N LYS A 468 -16.60 -28.80 81.70
CA LYS A 468 -18.06 -28.72 81.55
C LYS A 468 -18.72 -27.89 82.67
N LYS A 469 -19.83 -27.23 82.34
CA LYS A 469 -21.09 -27.33 83.10
C LYS A 469 -22.26 -27.48 82.12
N LYS A 470 -22.91 -28.64 82.20
CA LYS A 470 -24.20 -28.97 81.59
C LYS A 470 -25.30 -28.63 82.59
N GLY A 471 -26.43 -28.15 82.07
CA GLY A 471 -27.78 -28.35 82.60
C GLY A 471 -28.73 -28.01 81.44
N GLY A 472 -29.73 -28.78 81.07
CA GLY A 472 -30.26 -30.06 81.53
C GLY A 472 -31.54 -30.37 80.72
N LYS A 473 -31.98 -31.64 80.77
CA LYS A 473 -33.23 -32.23 80.25
C LYS A 473 -33.34 -32.34 78.71
N GLY A 474 -33.58 -33.49 78.09
CA GLY A 474 -34.09 -34.78 78.54
C GLY A 474 -35.37 -35.10 77.76
N GLY A 475 -35.36 -36.15 76.92
CA GLY A 475 -36.52 -36.57 76.14
C GLY A 475 -36.17 -37.59 75.05
N TRP A 476 -36.14 -38.86 75.48
CA TRP A 476 -36.33 -40.14 74.77
C TRP A 476 -35.71 -40.36 73.39
#